data_AF-A0A1J3HLF8-F1
#
_entry.id   AF-A0A1J3HLF8-F1
#
_cell.length_a   1.000
_cell.length_b   1.000
_cell.length_c   1.000
_cell.angle_alpha   90.00
_cell.angle_beta   90.00
_cell.angle_gamma   90.00
#
_symmetry.space_group_name_H-M   'P 1'
#
loop_
_entity.id
_entity.type
_entity.pdbx_description
1 polymer ?
#
loop_
_entity_poly.entity_id
_entity_poly.type
_entity_poly.pdbx_seq_one_letter_code
_entity_poly.pdbx_strand_id
1 'polypeptide(L)'
;RFSISWARLIPSGKLKDGVNKEGVQFYNDLIDELLANDIQPSVTLYHWDQPQSLEDEYGGFLSPKIVEDFRDFARVCFEEFGDKVKMWTTINEPYIMTVAGYDQGNKAAGRCSKWV
;
A
#
# COMPACT_ATOMS: atom_id res chain seq x y z
N ARG A 1 1.35 10.03 -11.45
CA ARG A 1 0.77 9.30 -10.29
C ARG A 1 1.55 8.01 -10.11
N PHE A 2 1.95 7.66 -8.89
CA PHE A 2 2.57 6.37 -8.56
C PHE A 2 2.03 5.86 -7.22
N SER A 3 2.34 4.61 -6.85
CA SER A 3 1.99 4.05 -5.54
C SER A 3 3.23 3.75 -4.69
N ILE A 4 3.07 3.86 -3.38
CA ILE A 4 4.06 3.38 -2.42
C ILE A 4 3.72 1.93 -2.10
N SER A 5 4.73 1.05 -2.17
CA SER A 5 4.52 -0.35 -1.86
C SER A 5 4.59 -0.60 -0.37
N TRP A 6 3.49 -1.10 0.20
CA TRP A 6 3.40 -1.36 1.63
C TRP A 6 4.48 -2.35 2.08
N ALA A 7 4.61 -3.48 1.38
CA ALA A 7 5.62 -4.50 1.68
C ALA A 7 7.07 -4.00 1.49
N ARG A 8 7.29 -2.93 0.71
CA ARG A 8 8.63 -2.31 0.60
C ARG A 8 8.96 -1.44 1.79
N LEU A 9 7.98 -0.64 2.26
CA LEU A 9 8.17 0.34 3.33
C LEU A 9 8.15 -0.33 4.72
N ILE A 10 7.24 -1.30 4.91
CA ILE A 10 7.08 -2.08 6.14
C ILE A 10 7.00 -3.57 5.74
N PRO A 11 8.13 -4.30 5.72
CA PRO A 11 8.20 -5.66 5.16
C PRO A 11 7.23 -6.67 5.79
N SER A 12 7.01 -6.61 7.10
CA SER A 12 6.02 -7.46 7.78
C SER A 12 4.59 -6.92 7.69
N GLY A 13 4.42 -5.69 7.18
CA GLY A 13 3.19 -4.92 7.24
C GLY A 13 2.88 -4.25 8.57
N LYS A 14 3.63 -4.57 9.64
CA LYS A 14 3.38 -4.05 10.99
C LYS A 14 4.46 -3.10 11.43
N LEU A 15 4.07 -1.87 11.76
CA LEU A 15 5.02 -0.81 12.13
C LEU A 15 5.93 -1.19 13.30
N LYS A 16 5.43 -1.97 14.27
CA LYS A 16 6.21 -2.44 15.43
C LYS A 16 7.45 -3.27 15.04
N ASP A 17 7.47 -3.86 13.85
CA ASP A 17 8.59 -4.68 13.37
C ASP A 17 9.61 -3.85 12.58
N GLY A 18 9.36 -2.56 12.40
CA GLY A 18 10.30 -1.59 11.83
C GLY A 18 9.95 -1.13 10.41
N VAL A 19 10.52 0.03 10.05
CA VAL A 19 10.43 0.64 8.73
C VAL A 19 11.72 0.37 7.96
N ASN A 20 11.59 -0.01 6.69
CA ASN A 20 12.71 -0.21 5.80
C ASN A 20 13.25 1.13 5.28
N LYS A 21 14.38 1.57 5.83
CA LYS A 21 15.03 2.84 5.49
C LYS A 21 15.45 2.94 4.02
N GLU A 22 15.85 1.84 3.40
CA GLU A 22 16.20 1.83 1.97
C GLU A 22 14.95 2.02 1.09
N GLY A 23 13.81 1.47 1.52
CA GLY A 23 12.52 1.70 0.88
C GLY A 23 12.09 3.17 0.98
N VAL A 24 12.27 3.79 2.15
CA VAL A 24 12.01 5.22 2.36
C VAL A 24 12.92 6.08 1.47
N GLN A 25 14.22 5.76 1.42
CA GLN A 25 15.18 6.49 0.59
C GLN A 25 14.80 6.44 -0.88
N PHE A 26 14.44 5.26 -1.41
CA PHE A 26 14.01 5.12 -2.80
C PHE A 26 12.84 6.05 -3.16
N TYR A 27 11.82 6.15 -2.30
CA TYR A 27 10.69 7.03 -2.55
C TYR A 27 11.05 8.50 -2.39
N ASN A 28 11.92 8.85 -1.44
CA ASN A 28 12.47 10.20 -1.33
C ASN A 28 13.22 10.60 -2.60
N ASP A 29 14.14 9.78 -3.09
CA ASP A 29 14.91 10.04 -4.32
C ASP A 29 13.98 10.21 -5.53
N LEU A 30 12.96 9.35 -5.66
CA LEU A 30 11.96 9.46 -6.72
C LEU A 30 11.18 10.77 -6.62
N ILE A 31 10.70 11.13 -5.42
CA ILE A 31 9.90 12.35 -5.21
C ILE A 31 10.76 13.58 -5.46
N ASP A 32 11.99 13.60 -4.97
CA ASP A 32 12.93 14.70 -5.15
C ASP A 32 13.27 14.91 -6.63
N GLU A 33 13.52 13.83 -7.37
CA GLU A 33 13.76 13.90 -8.82
C GLU A 33 12.52 14.40 -9.58
N LEU A 34 11.31 13.96 -9.22
CA LEU A 34 10.08 14.48 -9.83
C LEU A 34 9.94 15.99 -9.61
N LEU A 35 10.16 16.45 -8.37
CA LEU A 35 10.08 17.86 -8.03
C LEU A 35 11.17 18.70 -8.70
N ALA A 36 12.39 18.17 -8.81
CA ALA A 36 13.49 18.83 -9.53
C ALA A 36 13.20 19.04 -11.03
N ASN A 37 12.26 18.26 -11.59
CA ASN A 37 11.79 18.37 -12.97
C ASN A 37 10.39 18.99 -13.08
N ASP A 38 9.94 19.73 -12.06
CA ASP A 38 8.63 20.40 -12.00
C ASP A 38 7.41 19.46 -12.13
N ILE A 39 7.58 18.17 -11.85
CA ILE A 39 6.51 17.17 -11.88
C ILE A 39 5.90 17.04 -10.48
N GLN A 40 4.64 17.46 -10.33
CA GLN A 40 3.92 17.33 -9.07
C GLN A 40 3.57 15.86 -8.77
N PRO A 41 4.05 15.27 -7.65
CA PRO A 41 3.74 13.90 -7.30
C PRO A 41 2.29 13.76 -6.84
N SER A 42 1.61 12.74 -7.37
CA SER A 42 0.30 12.27 -6.91
C SER A 42 0.47 10.83 -6.45
N VAL A 43 0.36 10.60 -5.15
CA VAL A 43 0.72 9.33 -4.50
C VAL A 43 -0.52 8.54 -4.11
N THR A 44 -0.53 7.27 -4.47
CA THR A 44 -1.53 6.29 -4.01
C THR A 44 -0.94 5.45 -2.88
N LEU A 45 -1.63 5.38 -1.74
CA LEU A 45 -1.17 4.58 -0.60
C LEU A 45 -1.30 3.08 -0.87
N TYR A 46 -2.40 2.63 -1.46
CA TYR A 46 -2.63 1.20 -1.69
C TYR A 46 -3.03 0.89 -3.13
N HIS A 47 -2.32 -0.06 -3.74
CA HIS A 47 -2.62 -0.56 -5.08
C HIS A 47 -2.50 -2.09 -5.15
N TRP A 48 -3.30 -2.75 -4.29
CA TRP A 48 -3.52 -4.20 -4.28
C TRP A 48 -2.28 -5.03 -3.90
N ASP A 49 -1.37 -4.46 -3.11
CA ASP A 49 -0.05 -4.99 -2.79
C ASP A 49 0.19 -5.10 -1.28
N GLN A 50 -0.81 -5.61 -0.55
CA GLN A 50 -0.67 -5.85 0.89
C GLN A 50 0.46 -6.86 1.16
N PRO A 51 1.20 -6.72 2.28
CA PRO A 51 2.22 -7.69 2.67
C PRO A 51 1.63 -9.08 2.89
N GLN A 52 2.28 -10.10 2.32
CA GLN A 52 1.83 -11.50 2.42
C GLN A 52 1.74 -11.96 3.88
N SER A 53 2.60 -11.45 4.76
CA SER A 53 2.58 -11.72 6.20
C SER A 53 1.24 -11.36 6.86
N LEU A 54 0.54 -10.32 6.40
CA LEU A 54 -0.78 -9.95 6.94
C LEU A 54 -1.88 -10.90 6.45
N GLU A 55 -1.78 -11.39 5.21
CA GLU A 55 -2.65 -12.43 4.67
C GLU A 55 -2.45 -13.75 5.44
N ASP A 56 -1.21 -14.15 5.67
CA ASP A 56 -0.88 -15.40 6.38
C ASP A 56 -1.31 -15.36 7.86
N GLU A 57 -1.17 -14.21 8.53
CA GLU A 57 -1.48 -14.11 9.96
C GLU A 57 -2.99 -14.01 10.25
N TYR A 58 -3.73 -13.24 9.45
CA TYR A 58 -5.14 -12.96 9.74
C TYR A 58 -6.05 -12.84 8.52
N GLY A 59 -5.59 -13.18 7.33
CA GLY A 59 -6.37 -13.09 6.09
C GLY A 59 -6.48 -11.69 5.49
N GLY A 60 -5.54 -10.80 5.82
CA GLY A 60 -5.43 -9.47 5.19
C GLY A 60 -6.73 -8.67 5.30
N PHE A 61 -7.26 -8.22 4.17
CA PHE A 61 -8.51 -7.45 4.10
C PHE A 61 -9.78 -8.19 4.53
N LEU A 62 -9.73 -9.50 4.80
CA LEU A 62 -10.86 -10.25 5.39
C LEU A 62 -10.99 -10.02 6.90
N SER A 63 -10.02 -9.36 7.54
CA SER A 63 -10.01 -9.10 8.98
C SER A 63 -10.00 -7.60 9.28
N PRO A 64 -10.77 -7.12 10.28
CA PRO A 64 -10.74 -5.71 10.67
C PRO A 64 -9.39 -5.26 11.24
N LYS A 65 -8.49 -6.19 11.59
CA LYS A 65 -7.13 -5.86 12.04
C LYS A 65 -6.33 -5.10 10.98
N ILE A 66 -6.63 -5.31 9.69
CA ILE A 66 -5.96 -4.63 8.57
C ILE A 66 -6.10 -3.10 8.65
N VAL A 67 -7.17 -2.60 9.29
CA VAL A 67 -7.46 -1.17 9.38
C VAL A 67 -6.38 -0.45 10.20
N GLU A 68 -5.95 -1.07 11.31
CA GLU A 68 -4.92 -0.51 12.18
C GLU A 68 -3.55 -0.55 11.51
N ASP A 69 -3.20 -1.68 10.90
CA ASP A 69 -1.92 -1.83 10.19
C ASP A 69 -1.85 -0.88 8.96
N PHE A 70 -2.95 -0.70 8.22
CA PHE A 70 -3.03 0.24 7.11
C PHE A 70 -2.94 1.70 7.57
N ARG A 71 -3.57 2.05 8.70
CA ARG A 71 -3.44 3.38 9.31
C ARG A 71 -1.99 3.67 9.67
N ASP A 72 -1.30 2.72 10.29
CA ASP A 72 0.10 2.88 10.68
C ASP A 72 1.02 3.04 9.46
N PHE A 73 0.80 2.26 8.41
CA PHE A 73 1.50 2.44 7.13
C PHE A 73 1.24 3.81 6.49
N ALA A 74 -0.02 4.25 6.45
CA ALA A 74 -0.38 5.57 5.93
C ALA A 74 0.27 6.70 6.74
N ARG A 75 0.33 6.56 8.07
CA ARG A 75 1.01 7.51 8.95
C ARG A 75 2.50 7.62 8.63
N VAL A 76 3.22 6.52 8.45
CA VAL A 76 4.62 6.54 8.02
C VAL A 76 4.76 7.27 6.68
N CYS A 77 3.88 7.00 5.71
CA CYS A 77 3.93 7.70 4.42
C CYS A 77 3.74 9.21 4.55
N PHE A 78 2.82 9.67 5.41
CA PHE A 78 2.59 11.09 5.64
C PHE A 78 3.73 11.76 6.42
N GLU A 79 4.31 11.06 7.39
CA GLU A 79 5.46 11.53 8.18
C GLU A 79 6.72 11.67 7.30
N GLU A 80 6.98 10.69 6.44
CA GLU A 80 8.20 10.64 5.61
C GLU A 80 8.12 11.49 4.33
N PHE A 81 6.92 11.68 3.75
CA PHE A 81 6.78 12.28 2.42
C PHE A 81 5.78 13.45 2.35
N GLY A 82 5.04 13.74 3.43
CA GLY A 82 3.94 14.72 3.43
C GLY A 82 4.39 16.19 3.31
N ASP A 83 5.66 16.48 3.59
CA ASP A 83 6.27 17.79 3.36
C ASP A 83 6.35 18.09 1.85
N LYS A 84 6.65 17.08 1.02
CA LYS A 84 6.82 17.15 -0.44
C LYS A 84 5.55 16.80 -1.24
N VAL A 85 4.73 15.87 -0.75
CA VAL A 85 3.55 15.35 -1.48
C VAL A 85 2.26 15.95 -0.93
N LYS A 86 1.48 16.62 -1.79
CA LYS A 86 0.20 17.25 -1.42
C LYS A 86 -1.03 16.54 -1.96
N MET A 87 -0.89 15.68 -2.97
CA MET A 87 -2.00 14.96 -3.58
C MET A 87 -1.92 13.47 -3.25
N TRP A 88 -2.93 13.00 -2.49
CA TRP A 88 -2.99 11.63 -1.97
C TRP A 88 -4.26 10.92 -2.42
N THR A 89 -4.13 9.64 -2.75
CA THR A 89 -5.22 8.70 -2.97
C THR A 89 -5.05 7.55 -1.99
N THR A 90 -6.10 7.19 -1.24
CA THR A 90 -6.01 6.11 -0.24
C THR A 90 -5.95 4.74 -0.91
N ILE A 91 -6.99 4.36 -1.65
CA ILE A 91 -7.12 3.04 -2.28
C ILE A 91 -7.41 3.25 -3.76
N ASN A 92 -6.57 2.70 -4.65
CA ASN A 92 -6.89 2.65 -6.07
C ASN A 92 -7.94 1.56 -6.33
N GLU A 93 -9.05 1.93 -6.97
CA GLU A 93 -10.05 0.99 -7.50
C GLU A 93 -10.49 -0.11 -6.51
N PRO A 94 -11.11 0.27 -5.36
CA PRO A 94 -11.53 -0.70 -4.34
C PRO A 94 -12.53 -1.73 -4.87
N TYR A 95 -13.31 -1.40 -5.89
CA TYR A 95 -14.21 -2.34 -6.55
C TYR A 95 -13.46 -3.49 -7.24
N ILE A 96 -12.38 -3.18 -7.98
CA ILE A 96 -11.61 -4.20 -8.68
C ILE A 96 -10.87 -5.08 -7.68
N MET A 97 -10.30 -4.49 -6.63
CA MET A 97 -9.69 -5.22 -5.53
C MET A 97 -10.63 -6.29 -4.93
N THR A 98 -11.88 -5.93 -4.64
CA THR A 98 -12.83 -6.85 -4.01
C THR A 98 -13.36 -7.89 -4.98
N VAL A 99 -13.82 -7.49 -6.17
CA VAL A 99 -14.41 -8.41 -7.15
C VAL A 99 -13.36 -9.32 -7.77
N ALA A 100 -12.25 -8.78 -8.26
CA ALA A 100 -11.24 -9.58 -8.94
C ALA A 100 -10.43 -10.46 -7.97
N GLY A 101 -10.27 -10.02 -6.71
CA GLY A 101 -9.52 -10.74 -5.68
C GLY A 101 -10.31 -11.79 -4.90
N TYR A 102 -11.60 -11.57 -4.64
CA TYR A 102 -12.42 -12.40 -3.74
C TYR A 102 -13.74 -12.93 -4.31
N ASP A 103 -14.16 -12.49 -5.49
CA ASP A 103 -15.36 -13.01 -6.18
C ASP A 103 -14.98 -13.82 -7.43
N GLN A 104 -14.30 -13.19 -8.38
CA GLN A 104 -13.82 -13.84 -9.62
C GLN A 104 -12.53 -14.65 -9.43
N GLY A 105 -11.71 -14.29 -8.44
CA GLY A 105 -10.44 -14.98 -8.13
C GLY A 105 -9.37 -14.90 -9.22
N ASN A 106 -9.43 -13.93 -10.15
CA ASN A 106 -8.48 -13.78 -11.26
C ASN A 106 -7.35 -12.76 -10.98
N LYS A 107 -7.35 -12.15 -9.79
CA LYS A 107 -6.24 -11.36 -9.21
C LYS A 107 -5.92 -11.93 -7.82
N ALA A 108 -4.75 -11.61 -7.26
CA ALA A 108 -4.46 -11.91 -5.84
C ALA A 108 -5.58 -11.31 -4.96
N ALA A 109 -6.13 -11.98 -3.94
CA ALA A 109 -5.78 -13.23 -3.27
C ALA A 109 -6.21 -14.53 -3.97
N GLY A 110 -6.80 -14.45 -5.18
CA GLY A 110 -7.18 -15.61 -5.98
C GLY A 110 -8.29 -16.44 -5.35
N ARG A 111 -9.20 -15.80 -4.62
CA ARG A 111 -10.29 -16.47 -3.88
C ARG A 111 -11.60 -16.30 -4.63
N CYS A 112 -12.39 -17.37 -4.71
CA CYS A 112 -13.73 -17.36 -5.29
C CYS A 112 -14.57 -18.48 -4.65
N SER A 113 -15.88 -18.43 -4.87
CA SER A 113 -16.77 -19.54 -4.50
C SER A 113 -16.55 -20.73 -5.44
N LYS A 114 -16.84 -21.95 -4.99
CA LYS A 114 -16.75 -23.18 -5.82
C LYS A 114 -17.61 -23.17 -7.10
N TRP A 115 -18.53 -22.23 -7.20
CA TRP A 115 -19.53 -22.12 -8.25
C TRP A 115 -19.17 -21.08 -9.32
N VAL A 116 -18.02 -20.42 -9.16
CA VAL A 116 -17.44 -19.46 -10.11
C VAL A 116 -16.37 -20.15 -10.94
#